data_AF-A0A1H0VR83-F1
#
_entry.id   AF-A0A1H0VR83-F1
#
_cell.length_a   1.000
_cell.length_b   1.000
_cell.length_c   1.000
_cell.angle_alpha   90.00
_cell.angle_beta   90.00
_cell.angle_gamma   90.00
#
_symmetry.space_group_name_H-M   'P 1'
#
loop_
_entity.id
_entity.type
_entity.pdbx_description
1 polymer ?
#
loop_
_entity_poly.entity_id
_entity_poly.type
_entity_poly.pdbx_seq_one_letter_code
_entity_poly.pdbx_strand_id
1 'polypeptide(L)'
;MDLPVFRSLDLVGNYHWAFITGGGTDKKSKKLFNWLNIIIGNLKNSVRTTYHGIDHKHLPRYLAEFCYRFNRRFKSELMIENLFYHACKSSPIPQYNLSLAEDWW
;
A
#
# COMPACT_ATOMS: atom_id res chain seq x y z
N MET A 1 -7.72 -17.42 -13.18
CA MET A 1 -6.90 -18.50 -12.61
C MET A 1 -5.98 -17.82 -11.60
N ASP A 2 -5.95 -18.29 -10.35
CA ASP A 2 -5.18 -17.63 -9.28
C ASP A 2 -3.67 -17.89 -9.46
N LEU A 3 -2.85 -16.84 -9.36
CA LEU A 3 -1.40 -16.94 -9.61
C LEU A 3 -0.73 -17.78 -8.50
N PRO A 4 0.34 -18.53 -8.80
CA PRO A 4 1.01 -19.39 -7.82
C PRO A 4 1.43 -18.68 -6.53
N VAL A 5 1.83 -17.41 -6.63
CA VAL A 5 2.27 -16.58 -5.49
C VAL A 5 1.14 -16.28 -4.49
N PHE A 6 -0.12 -16.33 -4.91
CA PHE A 6 -1.25 -16.07 -4.01
C PHE A 6 -1.73 -17.32 -3.28
N ARG A 7 -1.42 -18.52 -3.79
CA ARG A 7 -1.73 -19.79 -3.12
C ARG A 7 -0.92 -19.98 -1.83
N SER A 8 0.27 -19.38 -1.75
CA SER A 8 1.07 -19.41 -0.52
C SER A 8 0.49 -18.57 0.62
N LEU A 9 -0.49 -17.70 0.35
CA LEU A 9 -1.16 -16.92 1.40
C LEU A 9 -2.06 -17.80 2.28
N ASP A 10 -2.70 -18.82 1.69
CA ASP A 10 -3.53 -19.77 2.43
C ASP A 10 -2.70 -20.55 3.47
N LEU A 11 -1.44 -20.83 3.16
CA LEU A 11 -0.50 -21.51 4.08
C LEU A 11 -0.18 -20.68 5.33
N VAL A 12 -0.30 -19.35 5.24
CA VAL A 12 -0.08 -18.42 6.36
C VAL A 12 -1.41 -18.03 7.01
N GLY A 13 -2.51 -18.72 6.68
CA GLY A 13 -3.84 -18.43 7.21
C GLY A 13 -4.48 -17.15 6.66
N ASN A 14 -3.95 -16.61 5.55
CA ASN A 14 -4.51 -15.44 4.89
C ASN A 14 -5.33 -15.87 3.67
N TYR A 15 -6.59 -15.45 3.60
CA TYR A 15 -7.49 -15.78 2.50
C TYR A 15 -7.28 -14.82 1.32
N HIS A 16 -6.92 -15.36 0.16
CA HIS A 16 -6.95 -14.61 -1.10
C HIS A 16 -8.25 -14.89 -1.87
N TRP A 17 -8.99 -13.84 -2.19
CA TRP A 17 -10.19 -13.93 -3.01
C TRP A 17 -9.92 -13.48 -4.45
N ALA A 18 -9.68 -14.44 -5.34
CA ALA A 18 -9.54 -14.14 -6.77
C ALA A 18 -10.90 -13.74 -7.38
N PHE A 19 -11.05 -12.47 -7.74
CA PHE A 19 -12.23 -11.98 -8.43
C PHE A 19 -12.05 -12.04 -9.96
N ILE A 20 -12.59 -13.10 -10.58
CA ILE A 20 -12.47 -13.34 -12.02
C ILE A 20 -13.49 -12.47 -12.76
N THR A 21 -13.01 -11.51 -13.54
CA THR A 21 -13.87 -10.70 -14.41
C THR A 21 -14.06 -11.46 -15.73
N GLY A 22 -15.24 -12.01 -15.95
CA GLY A 22 -15.55 -12.82 -17.14
C GLY A 22 -15.74 -11.97 -18.39
N GLY A 23 -14.68 -11.31 -18.89
CA GLY A 23 -14.56 -10.67 -20.21
C GLY A 23 -15.57 -9.56 -20.58
N GLY A 24 -16.64 -9.38 -19.82
CA GLY A 24 -17.76 -8.51 -20.12
C GLY A 24 -18.10 -7.55 -18.99
N THR A 25 -19.04 -6.67 -19.30
CA THR A 25 -19.47 -5.56 -18.46
C THR A 25 -20.36 -6.00 -17.30
N ASP A 26 -19.86 -6.89 -16.43
CA ASP A 26 -20.60 -7.33 -15.26
C ASP A 26 -20.78 -6.18 -14.24
N LYS A 27 -21.99 -6.04 -13.69
CA LYS A 27 -22.34 -4.97 -12.75
C LYS A 27 -21.56 -5.11 -11.44
N LYS A 28 -21.25 -6.33 -10.98
CA LYS A 28 -20.46 -6.53 -9.74
C LYS A 28 -19.01 -6.14 -9.97
N SER A 29 -18.42 -6.56 -11.10
CA SER A 29 -17.07 -6.13 -11.49
C SER A 29 -16.97 -4.60 -11.59
N LYS A 30 -17.94 -3.94 -12.22
CA LYS A 30 -18.02 -2.47 -12.29
C LYS A 30 -17.99 -1.80 -10.91
N LYS A 31 -18.74 -2.33 -9.93
CA LYS A 31 -18.78 -1.76 -8.57
C LYS A 31 -17.43 -1.90 -7.87
N LEU A 32 -16.76 -3.05 -7.99
CA LEU A 32 -15.43 -3.27 -7.43
C LEU A 32 -14.40 -2.34 -8.08
N PHE A 33 -14.35 -2.29 -9.40
CA PHE A 33 -13.43 -1.39 -10.13
C PHE A 33 -13.70 0.08 -9.85
N ASN A 34 -14.95 0.48 -9.62
CA ASN A 34 -15.27 1.85 -9.20
C ASN A 34 -14.62 2.18 -7.84
N TRP A 35 -14.73 1.29 -6.86
CA TRP A 35 -14.06 1.47 -5.56
C TRP A 35 -12.54 1.46 -5.69
N LEU A 36 -11.97 0.56 -6.52
CA LEU A 36 -10.54 0.55 -6.80
C LEU A 36 -10.08 1.87 -7.41
N ASN A 37 -10.79 2.39 -8.41
CA ASN A 37 -10.49 3.68 -9.02
C ASN A 37 -10.56 4.84 -8.01
N ILE A 38 -11.50 4.80 -7.07
CA ILE A 38 -11.57 5.79 -5.98
C ILE A 38 -10.33 5.69 -5.08
N ILE A 39 -9.93 4.49 -4.68
CA ILE A 39 -8.73 4.29 -3.84
C ILE A 39 -7.47 4.76 -4.58
N ILE A 40 -7.31 4.41 -5.86
CA ILE A 40 -6.18 4.84 -6.69
C ILE A 40 -6.19 6.36 -6.87
N GLY A 41 -7.36 6.97 -7.09
CA GLY A 41 -7.53 8.42 -7.16
C GLY A 41 -7.10 9.11 -5.86
N ASN A 42 -7.49 8.55 -4.72
CA ASN A 42 -7.08 9.05 -3.41
C ASN A 42 -5.57 8.90 -3.16
N LEU A 43 -4.98 7.76 -3.56
CA LEU A 43 -3.53 7.55 -3.53
C LEU A 43 -2.81 8.62 -4.36
N LYS A 44 -3.21 8.80 -5.62
CA LYS A 44 -2.63 9.80 -6.52
C LYS A 44 -2.71 11.21 -5.93
N ASN A 45 -3.87 11.58 -5.38
CA ASN A 45 -4.05 12.87 -4.74
C ASN A 45 -3.18 13.01 -3.50
N SER A 46 -3.16 12.02 -2.61
CA SER A 46 -2.34 12.05 -1.40
C SER A 46 -0.86 12.28 -1.73
N VAL A 47 -0.30 11.51 -2.67
CA VAL A 47 1.09 11.65 -3.08
C VAL A 47 1.33 13.04 -3.67
N ARG A 48 0.48 13.50 -4.60
CA ARG A 48 0.61 14.82 -5.24
C ARG A 48 0.48 15.98 -4.25
N THR A 49 -0.35 15.84 -3.21
CA THR A 49 -0.53 16.91 -2.21
C THR A 49 0.58 16.96 -1.18
N THR A 50 1.16 15.81 -0.83
CA THR A 50 2.18 15.72 0.22
C THR A 50 3.57 16.03 -0.34
N TYR A 51 3.85 15.64 -1.58
CA TYR A 51 5.17 15.78 -2.19
C TYR A 51 5.14 16.84 -3.29
N HIS A 52 5.90 17.92 -3.11
CA HIS A 52 6.04 19.00 -4.11
C HIS A 52 6.97 18.63 -5.29
N GLY A 53 7.69 17.51 -5.20
CA GLY A 53 8.43 16.90 -6.29
C GLY A 53 8.34 15.39 -6.15
N ILE A 54 7.73 14.73 -7.15
CA ILE A 54 7.61 13.28 -7.20
C ILE A 54 8.77 12.77 -8.05
N ASP A 55 9.65 11.99 -7.44
CA ASP A 55 10.69 11.25 -8.16
C ASP A 55 10.29 9.78 -8.23
N HIS A 56 10.56 9.16 -9.37
CA HIS A 56 10.31 7.74 -9.58
C HIS A 56 11.03 6.90 -8.52
N LYS A 57 12.25 7.28 -8.12
CA LYS A 57 13.03 6.54 -7.12
C LYS A 57 12.33 6.34 -5.78
N HIS A 58 11.45 7.26 -5.39
CA HIS A 58 10.80 7.23 -4.09
C HIS A 58 9.40 6.58 -4.13
N LEU A 59 8.94 6.05 -5.26
CA LEU A 59 7.63 5.42 -5.39
C LEU A 59 7.34 4.36 -4.32
N PRO A 60 8.27 3.42 -4.02
CA PRO A 60 8.03 2.42 -3.00
C PRO A 60 7.73 3.04 -1.63
N ARG A 61 8.42 4.14 -1.27
CA ARG A 61 8.16 4.86 -0.01
C ARG A 61 6.83 5.59 -0.02
N TYR A 62 6.50 6.28 -1.11
CA TYR A 62 5.22 6.99 -1.22
C TYR A 62 4.04 6.03 -1.08
N LEU A 63 4.14 4.85 -1.69
CA LEU A 63 3.13 3.82 -1.55
C LEU A 63 3.09 3.26 -0.12
N ALA A 64 4.24 2.95 0.48
CA ALA A 64 4.30 2.43 1.84
C ALA A 64 3.69 3.41 2.87
N GLU A 65 3.99 4.70 2.76
CA GLU A 65 3.40 5.75 3.61
C GLU A 65 1.87 5.82 3.42
N PHE A 66 1.40 5.83 2.17
CA PHE A 66 -0.04 5.84 1.90
C PHE A 66 -0.72 4.61 2.51
N CYS A 67 -0.18 3.41 2.30
CA CYS A 67 -0.71 2.18 2.90
C CYS A 67 -0.73 2.25 4.44
N TYR A 68 0.34 2.75 5.05
CA TYR A 68 0.43 2.93 6.50
C TYR A 68 -0.67 3.85 7.04
N ARG A 69 -0.87 5.01 6.39
CA ARG A 69 -1.88 6.01 6.79
C ARG A 69 -3.30 5.53 6.48
N PHE A 70 -3.52 4.92 5.32
CA PHE A 70 -4.84 4.42 4.90
C PHE A 70 -5.35 3.33 5.84
N ASN A 71 -4.52 2.36 6.21
CA ASN A 71 -4.88 1.27 7.13
C ASN A 71 -5.16 1.76 8.56
N ARG A 72 -4.63 2.93 8.94
CA ARG A 72 -4.82 3.55 10.25
C ARG A 72 -5.71 4.80 10.21
N ARG A 73 -6.45 5.04 9.12
CA ARG A 73 -7.15 6.32 8.91
C ARG A 73 -8.21 6.67 9.96
N PHE A 74 -8.68 5.68 10.71
CA PHE A 74 -9.66 5.85 11.79
C PHE A 74 -9.03 5.96 13.18
N LYS A 75 -7.70 5.89 13.26
CA LYS A 75 -6.90 5.96 14.49
C LYS A 75 -5.75 6.95 14.32
N SER A 76 -5.99 8.04 13.59
CA SER A 76 -4.96 9.03 13.25
C SER A 76 -4.36 9.72 14.48
N GLU A 77 -5.14 9.82 15.55
CA GLU A 77 -4.73 10.35 16.85
C GLU A 77 -3.55 9.57 17.46
N LEU A 78 -3.44 8.27 17.15
CA LEU A 78 -2.35 7.42 17.62
C LEU A 78 -1.09 7.53 16.75
N MET A 79 -1.07 8.37 15.72
CA MET A 79 0.03 8.39 14.75
C MET A 79 1.37 8.75 15.41
N ILE A 80 1.37 9.76 16.27
CA ILE A 80 2.58 10.22 16.97
C ILE A 80 3.05 9.14 17.96
N GLU A 81 2.14 8.56 18.73
CA GLU A 81 2.46 7.48 19.67
C GLU A 81 3.05 6.25 18.98
N ASN A 82 2.44 5.83 17.87
CA ASN A 82 2.96 4.72 17.06
C ASN A 82 4.34 5.04 16.47
N LEU A 83 4.56 6.29 16.03
CA LEU A 83 5.87 6.72 15.54
C LEU A 83 6.93 6.59 16.64
N PHE A 84 6.66 7.10 17.85
CA PHE A 84 7.57 6.95 18.98
C PHE A 84 7.80 5.48 19.33
N TYR A 85 6.73 4.69 19.42
CA TYR A 85 6.82 3.26 19.72
C TYR A 85 7.72 2.53 18.72
N HIS A 86 7.52 2.76 17.43
CA HIS A 86 8.31 2.13 16.38
C HIS A 86 9.76 2.65 16.37
N ALA A 87 9.98 3.95 16.54
CA ALA A 87 11.32 4.53 16.60
C ALA A 87 12.15 3.97 17.77
N CYS A 88 11.54 3.77 18.94
CA CYS A 88 12.19 3.16 20.10
C CYS A 88 12.45 1.65 19.93
N LYS A 89 11.67 0.96 19.11
CA LYS A 89 11.80 -0.50 18.89
C LYS A 89 12.70 -0.83 17.70
N SER A 90 12.81 0.04 16.71
CA SER A 90 13.66 -0.16 15.55
C SER A 90 15.13 0.07 15.90
N SER A 91 16.00 -0.83 15.46
CA SER A 91 17.44 -0.56 15.47
C SER A 91 17.75 0.60 14.51
N PRO A 92 18.71 1.49 14.85
CA PRO A 92 19.13 2.54 13.93
C PRO A 92 19.74 1.91 12.66
N ILE A 93 19.29 2.39 11.49
CA ILE A 93 19.77 1.92 10.19
C ILE A 93 20.44 3.10 9.47
N PRO A 94 21.68 2.94 8.99
CA PRO A 94 22.34 3.98 8.18
C PRO A 94 21.55 4.33 6.92
N GLN A 95 21.65 5.59 6.48
CA GLN A 95 20.86 6.09 5.33
C GLN A 95 21.06 5.26 4.05
N TYR A 96 22.27 4.78 3.78
CA TYR A 96 22.57 3.98 2.59
C TYR A 96 21.87 2.61 2.58
N ASN A 97 21.65 2.00 3.75
CA ASN A 97 20.85 0.79 3.87
C ASN A 97 19.36 1.09 3.74
N LEU A 98 18.93 2.26 4.22
CA LEU A 98 17.55 2.69 4.10
C LEU A 98 17.17 2.90 2.64
N SER A 99 18.07 3.46 1.82
CA SER A 99 17.84 3.69 0.37
C SER A 99 17.73 2.40 -0.44
N LEU A 100 18.26 1.27 0.02
CA LEU A 100 18.08 -0.02 -0.69
C LEU A 100 16.61 -0.43 -0.84
N ALA A 101 15.72 0.06 0.03
CA ALA A 101 14.27 -0.15 -0.09
C ALA A 101 13.66 0.54 -1.33
N GLU A 102 14.40 1.42 -1.99
CA GLU A 102 13.99 2.12 -3.22
C GLU A 102 14.47 1.42 -4.49
N ASP A 103 15.44 0.50 -4.39
CA ASP A 103 16.09 -0.18 -5.53
C ASP A 103 15.27 -1.36 -6.08
N TRP A 104 13.94 -1.34 -5.96
CA TRP A 104 13.07 -2.49 -6.30
C TRP A 104 12.74 -2.60 -7.81
N TRP A 105 13.70 -2.28 -8.68
CA TRP A 105 13.68 -2.48 -10.15
C TRP A 105 15.11 -2.61 -10.70
#